data_AF-A0A939XPI0-F1
#
_entry.id   AF-A0A939XPI0-F1
#
_cell.length_a   1.000
_cell.length_b   1.000
_cell.length_c   1.000
_cell.angle_alpha   90.00
_cell.angle_beta   90.00
_cell.angle_gamma   90.00
#
_symmetry.space_group_name_H-M   'P 1'
#
loop_
_entity.id
_entity.type
_entity.pdbx_description
1 polymer ?
#
loop_
_entity_poly.entity_id
_entity_poly.type
_entity_poly.pdbx_seq_one_letter_code
_entity_poly.pdbx_strand_id
1 'polypeptide(L)'
;MEEVCSKMEKCPIFNEGTLLNEKTGETYKTVYCMTERYKQCKRYLAAQKCTRPLPVQVLPNASITVDEIVKRVESGFYDIFNKNK
;
A
#
# COMPACT_ATOMS: atom_id res chain seq x y z
N MET A 1 4.61 17.25 13.89
CA MET A 1 4.88 15.96 13.21
C MET A 1 3.53 15.34 12.92
N GLU A 2 3.27 14.83 11.72
CA GLU A 2 2.00 14.16 11.45
C GLU A 2 1.95 12.84 12.21
N GLU A 3 0.90 12.63 13.01
CA GLU A 3 0.69 11.36 13.75
C GLU A 3 -0.06 10.32 12.91
N VAL A 4 -0.48 10.70 11.70
CA VAL A 4 -1.33 9.92 10.80
C VAL A 4 -0.78 9.88 9.38
N CYS A 5 -1.14 8.85 8.63
CA CYS A 5 -0.73 8.67 7.25
C CYS A 5 -1.47 9.63 6.30
N SER A 6 -0.75 10.59 5.72
CA SER A 6 -1.29 11.53 4.71
C SER A 6 -1.75 10.89 3.38
N LYS A 7 -1.44 9.60 3.16
CA LYS A 7 -1.87 8.85 1.98
C LYS A 7 -3.10 7.97 2.22
N MET A 8 -3.67 7.98 3.43
CA MET A 8 -4.76 7.07 3.81
C MET A 8 -5.97 7.16 2.87
N GLU A 9 -6.48 8.37 2.63
CA GLU A 9 -7.70 8.61 1.85
C GLU A 9 -7.60 8.13 0.39
N LYS A 10 -6.40 8.14 -0.17
CA LYS A 10 -6.13 7.75 -1.56
C LYS A 10 -5.51 6.36 -1.66
N CYS A 11 -5.43 5.59 -0.57
CA CYS A 11 -4.71 4.32 -0.58
C CYS A 11 -5.53 3.21 -1.27
N PRO A 12 -5.02 2.61 -2.36
CA PRO A 12 -5.77 1.61 -3.14
C PRO A 12 -6.31 0.42 -2.33
N ILE A 13 -5.57 -0.05 -1.32
CA ILE A 13 -6.01 -1.21 -0.50
C ILE A 13 -7.30 -0.97 0.28
N PHE A 14 -7.68 0.28 0.52
CA PHE A 14 -8.92 0.63 1.21
C PHE A 14 -10.03 1.05 0.24
N ASN A 15 -9.66 1.64 -0.90
CA ASN A 15 -10.63 2.19 -1.86
C ASN A 15 -11.10 1.17 -2.90
N GLU A 16 -10.28 0.16 -3.22
CA GLU A 16 -10.56 -0.81 -4.28
C GLU A 16 -11.08 -2.16 -3.75
N GLY A 17 -11.51 -2.22 -2.48
CA GLY A 17 -12.16 -3.40 -1.90
C GLY A 17 -11.30 -4.67 -1.90
N THR A 18 -9.96 -4.54 -1.96
CA THR A 18 -9.06 -5.69 -2.20
C THR A 18 -8.78 -6.51 -0.94
N LEU A 19 -9.04 -5.95 0.24
CA LEU A 19 -8.87 -6.70 1.46
C LEU A 19 -10.02 -7.71 1.58
N LEU A 20 -9.66 -8.99 1.68
CA LEU A 20 -10.57 -10.15 1.72
C LEU A 20 -11.67 -10.03 2.80
N ASN A 21 -11.48 -9.15 3.78
CA ASN A 21 -12.44 -8.85 4.83
C ASN A 21 -12.28 -7.38 5.27
N GLU A 22 -13.41 -6.69 5.45
CA GLU A 22 -13.52 -5.34 5.99
C GLU A 22 -12.76 -5.16 7.32
N LYS A 23 -12.86 -6.13 8.24
CA LYS A 23 -12.14 -6.12 9.54
C LYS A 23 -10.62 -6.08 9.35
N THR A 24 -10.10 -6.77 8.33
CA THR A 24 -8.68 -6.74 8.01
C THR A 24 -8.28 -5.36 7.50
N GLY A 25 -9.14 -4.71 6.73
CA GLY A 25 -8.98 -3.32 6.30
C GLY A 25 -8.94 -2.33 7.44
N GLU A 26 -9.91 -2.41 8.35
CA GLU A 26 -9.93 -1.57 9.54
C GLU A 26 -8.70 -1.79 10.42
N THR A 27 -8.24 -3.04 10.56
CA THR A 27 -7.03 -3.37 11.33
C THR A 27 -5.80 -2.72 10.70
N TYR A 28 -5.59 -2.87 9.39
CA TYR A 28 -4.45 -2.22 8.72
C TYR A 28 -4.54 -0.70 8.81
N LYS A 29 -5.73 -0.12 8.64
CA LYS A 29 -5.97 1.32 8.74
C LYS A 29 -5.63 1.84 10.14
N THR A 30 -6.10 1.16 11.18
CA THR A 30 -5.84 1.53 12.58
C THR A 30 -4.36 1.39 12.91
N VAL A 31 -3.75 0.26 12.59
CA VAL A 31 -2.35 -0.03 12.95
C VAL A 31 -1.40 0.89 12.22
N TYR A 32 -1.55 1.08 10.91
CA TYR A 32 -0.57 1.80 10.10
C TYR A 32 -0.95 3.22 9.73
N CYS A 33 -2.23 3.58 9.66
CA CYS A 33 -2.63 4.91 9.17
C CYS A 33 -3.04 5.88 10.29
N MET A 34 -3.49 5.38 11.44
CA MET A 34 -3.89 6.20 12.59
C MET A 34 -2.80 6.32 13.66
N THR A 35 -1.60 5.82 13.39
CA THR A 35 -0.44 5.91 14.29
C THR A 35 0.81 6.23 13.50
N GLU A 36 1.90 6.59 14.18
CA GLU A 36 3.22 6.80 13.56
C GLU A 36 3.81 5.58 12.85
N ARG A 37 3.19 4.40 12.99
CA ARG A 37 3.60 3.19 12.25
C ARG A 37 3.48 3.33 10.73
N TYR A 38 2.82 4.38 10.21
CA TYR A 38 2.88 4.71 8.78
C TYR A 38 4.33 4.88 8.29
N LYS A 39 5.25 5.33 9.18
CA LYS A 39 6.69 5.44 8.91
C LYS A 39 7.36 4.08 8.64
N GLN A 40 6.71 2.97 9.04
CA GLN A 40 7.15 1.59 8.79
C GLN A 40 6.30 0.89 7.72
N CYS A 41 5.22 1.52 7.26
CA CYS A 41 4.34 0.96 6.23
C CYS A 41 5.06 0.92 4.88
N LYS A 42 5.28 -0.29 4.35
CA LYS A 42 5.99 -0.47 3.07
C LYS A 42 5.26 0.17 1.90
N ARG A 43 3.91 0.22 1.95
CA ARG A 43 3.12 0.96 0.96
C ARG A 43 3.37 2.46 1.02
N TYR A 44 3.39 3.05 2.21
CA TYR A 44 3.63 4.49 2.35
C TYR A 44 5.03 4.87 1.86
N LEU A 45 6.05 4.11 2.29
CA LEU A 45 7.44 4.35 1.90
C LEU A 45 7.65 4.17 0.40
N ALA A 46 7.11 3.10 -0.21
CA ALA A 46 7.22 2.89 -1.65
C ALA A 46 6.44 3.95 -2.44
N ALA A 47 5.27 4.40 -1.97
CA ALA A 47 4.49 5.45 -2.64
C ALA A 47 5.16 6.84 -2.65
N GLN A 48 6.21 7.05 -1.84
CA GLN A 48 7.06 8.25 -1.94
C GLN A 48 8.11 8.14 -3.05
N LYS A 49 8.46 6.92 -3.45
CA LYS A 49 9.52 6.63 -4.43
C LYS A 49 8.96 6.26 -5.82
N CYS A 50 7.79 5.66 -5.88
CA CYS A 50 7.16 5.25 -7.13
C CYS A 50 6.56 6.45 -7.87
N THR A 51 6.64 6.42 -9.20
CA THR A 51 5.89 7.31 -10.09
C THR A 51 4.48 6.78 -10.38
N ARG A 52 4.32 5.45 -10.28
CA ARG A 52 3.05 4.74 -10.54
C ARG A 52 2.26 4.48 -9.24
N PRO A 53 0.91 4.38 -9.30
CA PRO A 53 0.10 3.96 -8.17
C PRO A 53 0.52 2.60 -7.62
N LEU A 54 0.50 2.44 -6.30
CA LEU A 54 0.83 1.15 -5.71
C LEU A 54 -0.30 0.13 -5.87
N PRO A 55 0.00 -1.03 -6.45
CA PRO A 55 -0.98 -2.08 -6.66
C PRO A 55 -1.50 -2.63 -5.33
N VAL A 56 -2.75 -3.09 -5.35
CA VAL A 56 -3.48 -3.53 -4.16
C VAL A 56 -2.91 -4.80 -3.53
N GLN A 57 -2.13 -5.57 -4.27
CA GLN A 57 -1.43 -6.79 -3.83
C GLN A 57 -0.27 -6.49 -2.86
N VAL A 58 0.23 -5.25 -2.82
CA VAL A 58 1.30 -4.86 -1.90
C VAL A 58 0.70 -4.52 -0.54
N LEU A 59 0.88 -5.35 0.49
CA LEU A 59 0.35 -5.05 1.82
C LEU A 59 1.28 -4.12 2.64
N PRO A 60 0.77 -3.40 3.66
CA PRO A 60 1.58 -2.54 4.54
C PRO A 60 2.80 -3.24 5.15
N ASN A 61 2.67 -4.54 5.41
CA ASN A 61 3.67 -5.43 6.02
C ASN A 61 4.24 -6.46 5.04
N ALA A 62 4.25 -6.19 3.73
CA ALA A 62 4.78 -7.10 2.72
C ALA A 62 6.14 -7.69 3.12
N SER A 63 6.46 -8.94 2.77
CA SER A 63 7.73 -9.58 3.17
C SER A 63 8.96 -8.99 2.45
N ILE A 64 8.77 -8.45 1.25
CA ILE A 64 9.82 -7.86 0.39
C ILE A 64 10.22 -6.45 0.82
N THR A 65 11.38 -5.96 0.38
CA THR A 65 11.87 -4.61 0.71
C THR A 65 11.13 -3.51 -0.06
N VAL A 66 11.26 -2.27 0.40
CA VAL A 66 10.68 -1.10 -0.29
C VAL A 66 11.25 -0.97 -1.71
N ASP A 67 12.56 -1.16 -1.89
CA ASP A 67 13.19 -1.02 -3.21
C ASP A 67 12.76 -2.13 -4.18
N GLU A 68 12.54 -3.35 -3.68
CA GLU A 68 11.98 -4.44 -4.48
C GLU A 68 10.53 -4.16 -4.89
N ILE A 69 9.72 -3.57 -4.00
CA ILE A 69 8.37 -3.11 -4.34
C ILE A 69 8.42 -2.09 -5.47
N VAL A 70 9.26 -1.05 -5.33
CA VAL A 70 9.42 0.02 -6.33
C VAL A 70 9.84 -0.59 -7.66
N LYS A 71 10.86 -1.46 -7.68
CA LYS A 71 11.33 -2.13 -8.89
C LYS A 71 10.22 -2.88 -9.62
N ARG A 72 9.42 -3.67 -8.89
CA ARG A 72 8.31 -4.44 -9.47
C ARG A 72 7.19 -3.54 -10.01
N VAL A 73 6.88 -2.46 -9.31
CA VAL A 73 5.86 -1.50 -9.75
C VAL A 73 6.29 -0.79 -11.03
N GLU A 74 7.51 -0.26 -11.05
CA GLU A 74 8.04 0.46 -12.21
C GLU A 74 8.26 -0.46 -13.42
N SER A 75 8.65 -1.73 -13.19
CA SER A 75 8.78 -2.71 -14.27
C SER A 75 7.44 -3.24 -14.80
N GLY A 76 6.30 -2.78 -14.27
CA GLY A 76 4.98 -3.28 -14.65
C GLY A 76 4.71 -4.73 -14.26
N PHE A 77 5.45 -5.28 -13.28
CA PHE A 77 5.27 -6.66 -12.81
C PHE A 77 3.82 -6.94 -12.39
N TYR A 78 3.16 -5.95 -11.79
CA TYR A 78 1.79 -6.08 -11.31
C TYR A 78 0.72 -5.85 -12.40
N ASP A 79 1.10 -5.41 -13.60
CA ASP A 79 0.16 -5.13 -14.69
C ASP A 79 -0.52 -6.40 -15.22
N ILE A 80 0.10 -7.56 -15.00
CA ILE A 80 -0.48 -8.87 -15.34
C ILE A 80 -1.78 -9.15 -14.58
N PHE A 81 -1.97 -8.53 -13.40
CA PHE A 81 -3.18 -8.69 -12.58
C PHE A 81 -4.31 -7.73 -12.97
N ASN A 82 -4.04 -6.77 -13.87
CA ASN A 82 -5.03 -5.79 -14.35
C ASN A 82 -5.64 -6.13 -15.71
N LYS A 83 -5.15 -7.19 -16.41
CA LYS A 83 -5.59 -7.54 -17.77
C LYS A 83 -6.99 -8.19 -17.89
N ASN A 84 -7.71 -8.39 -16.79
CA ASN A 84 -9.02 -9.06 -16.77
C ASN A 84 -10.14 -8.22 -16.12
N LYS A 85 -10.01 -6.90 -16.08
CA LYS A 85 -11.09 -5.99 -15.64
C LYS A 85 -11.63 -5.20 -16.82
#